data_AF-A0A5J9TNQ7-F1
#
_entry.id   AF-A0A5J9TNQ7-F1
#
_cell.length_a   1.000
_cell.length_b   1.000
_cell.length_c   1.000
_cell.angle_alpha   90.00
_cell.angle_beta   90.00
_cell.angle_gamma   90.00
#
_symmetry.space_group_name_H-M   'P 1'
#
loop_
_entity.id
_entity.type
_entity.pdbx_description
1 polymer ?
#
loop_
_entity_poly.entity_id
_entity_poly.type
_entity_poly.pdbx_seq_one_letter_code
_entity_poly.pdbx_strand_id
1 'polypeptide(L)'
;MLWVGPALIFSSATAISMLGWDNKVRSILSTSFPRSVLLGALNDRLLLVNPTDINPRQKKGVEIRSCLVGLLEPLLIGFATMQQHFEQKLDLSEVLYQITSRFDSLRITPRSLDILARGPPVCGDLAVSLSQAGPQFTQIMRCNYAIKALKFATALSILKDEFLRSRDYPQCPPTSHLFQRFRELGYACINKIIPITL
;
A
#
# COMPACT_ATOMS: atom_id res chain seq x y z
N MET A 1 5.77 -18.91 10.59
CA MET A 1 6.01 -17.48 10.29
C MET A 1 7.10 -17.39 9.25
N LEU A 2 7.11 -16.36 8.41
CA LEU A 2 8.07 -16.18 7.31
C LEU A 2 8.37 -14.69 7.13
N TRP A 3 9.66 -14.35 6.99
CA TRP A 3 10.05 -13.01 6.54
C TRP A 3 10.00 -12.92 5.03
N VAL A 4 9.32 -11.89 4.53
CA VAL A 4 9.29 -11.53 3.12
C VAL A 4 9.82 -10.10 3.02
N GLY A 5 11.11 -9.99 2.70
CA GLY A 5 11.85 -8.73 2.87
C GLY A 5 11.72 -8.22 4.32
N PRO A 6 11.37 -6.94 4.53
CA PRO A 6 11.18 -6.36 5.86
C PRO A 6 9.79 -6.59 6.46
N ALA A 7 8.93 -7.41 5.85
CA ALA A 7 7.61 -7.73 6.39
C ALA A 7 7.57 -9.15 6.99
N LEU A 8 7.08 -9.28 8.23
CA LEU A 8 6.87 -10.58 8.86
C LEU A 8 5.45 -11.08 8.53
N ILE A 9 5.36 -12.17 7.77
CA ILE A 9 4.10 -12.83 7.43
C ILE A 9 3.87 -14.04 8.33
N PHE A 10 2.66 -14.18 8.83
CA PHE A 10 2.28 -15.32 9.67
C PHE A 10 0.85 -15.77 9.38
N SER A 11 0.62 -17.08 9.51
CA SER A 11 -0.71 -17.66 9.47
C SER A 11 -1.27 -17.81 10.88
N SER A 12 -2.56 -17.57 11.02
CA SER A 12 -3.40 -17.98 12.15
C SER A 12 -4.37 -19.06 11.69
N ALA A 13 -5.29 -19.49 12.58
CA ALA A 13 -6.30 -20.49 12.23
C ALA A 13 -7.21 -20.08 11.06
N THR A 14 -7.42 -18.78 10.85
CA THR A 14 -8.42 -18.25 9.91
C THR A 14 -7.88 -17.17 8.98
N ALA A 15 -6.64 -16.71 9.13
CA ALA A 15 -6.10 -15.63 8.33
C ALA A 15 -4.59 -15.72 8.14
N ILE A 16 -4.12 -15.12 7.05
CA ILE A 16 -2.71 -14.77 6.87
C ILE A 16 -2.61 -13.27 7.14
N SER A 17 -1.74 -12.91 8.07
CA SER A 17 -1.49 -11.53 8.47
C SER A 17 -0.03 -11.17 8.26
N MET A 18 0.23 -9.87 8.15
CA MET A 18 1.56 -9.29 8.24
C MET A 18 1.71 -8.43 9.49
N LEU A 19 2.91 -8.42 10.03
CA LEU A 19 3.38 -7.47 11.03
C LEU A 19 4.43 -6.56 10.36
N GLY A 20 4.15 -5.25 10.36
CA GLY A 20 5.11 -4.23 9.98
C GLY A 20 5.92 -3.75 11.18
N TRP A 21 6.90 -2.89 10.93
CA TRP A 21 7.75 -2.32 12.00
C TRP A 21 7.06 -1.27 12.85
N ASP A 22 5.86 -0.86 12.45
CA ASP A 22 4.98 0.02 13.22
C ASP A 22 4.13 -0.72 14.27
N ASN A 23 4.50 -1.97 14.61
CA ASN A 23 3.84 -2.84 15.59
C ASN A 23 2.35 -3.11 15.29
N LYS A 24 1.90 -2.93 14.04
CA LYS A 24 0.51 -3.18 13.64
C LYS A 24 0.37 -4.45 12.82
N VAL A 25 -0.53 -5.32 13.27
CA VAL A 25 -0.96 -6.51 12.54
C VAL A 25 -1.99 -6.12 11.47
N ARG A 26 -1.81 -6.61 10.25
CA ARG A 26 -2.71 -6.39 9.11
C ARG A 26 -3.07 -7.72 8.48
N SER A 27 -4.35 -8.06 8.44
CA SER A 27 -4.82 -9.23 7.70
C SER A 27 -4.65 -8.99 6.20
N ILE A 28 -4.03 -9.93 5.51
CA ILE A 28 -3.83 -9.90 4.05
C ILE A 28 -4.87 -10.77 3.36
N LEU A 29 -5.13 -11.96 3.91
CA LEU A 29 -6.04 -12.94 3.32
C LEU A 29 -6.77 -13.71 4.43
N SER A 30 -8.07 -13.90 4.28
CA SER A 30 -8.83 -14.87 5.08
C SER A 30 -8.66 -16.27 4.48
N THR A 31 -8.40 -17.28 5.31
CA THR A 31 -8.23 -18.67 4.87
C THR A 31 -9.24 -19.58 5.55
N SER A 32 -9.81 -20.49 4.76
CA SER A 32 -10.65 -21.59 5.24
C SER A 32 -9.89 -22.90 5.39
N PHE A 33 -8.55 -22.85 5.45
CA PHE A 33 -7.69 -24.04 5.53
C PHE A 33 -7.24 -24.27 6.98
N PRO A 34 -8.02 -25.03 7.78
CA PRO A 34 -7.61 -25.36 9.13
C PRO A 34 -6.31 -26.16 9.11
N ARG A 35 -5.41 -25.89 10.06
CA ARG A 35 -4.09 -26.54 10.18
C ARG A 35 -3.14 -26.29 9.00
N SER A 36 -3.36 -25.23 8.24
CA SER A 36 -2.43 -24.79 7.20
C SER A 36 -1.17 -24.17 7.80
N VAL A 37 -0.01 -24.61 7.34
CA VAL A 37 1.30 -24.10 7.74
C VAL A 37 1.92 -23.32 6.60
N LEU A 38 2.39 -22.11 6.89
CA LEU A 38 3.12 -21.29 5.93
C LEU A 38 4.50 -21.90 5.63
N LEU A 39 4.73 -22.31 4.37
CA LEU A 39 5.98 -22.95 3.94
C LEU A 39 6.93 -21.96 3.27
N GLY A 40 6.42 -21.02 2.49
CA GLY A 40 7.26 -20.10 1.74
C GLY A 40 6.48 -19.07 0.92
N ALA A 41 7.22 -18.24 0.20
CA ALA A 41 6.71 -17.26 -0.73
C ALA A 41 7.42 -17.41 -2.08
N LEU A 42 6.68 -17.29 -3.18
CA LEU A 42 7.21 -17.33 -4.54
C LEU A 42 6.44 -16.35 -5.41
N ASN A 43 7.12 -15.32 -5.92
CA ASN A 43 6.48 -14.19 -6.60
C ASN A 43 5.31 -13.64 -5.77
N ASP A 44 4.13 -13.41 -6.35
CA ASP A 44 2.95 -12.92 -5.62
C ASP A 44 2.20 -13.97 -4.79
N ARG A 45 2.76 -15.17 -4.61
CA ARG A 45 2.07 -16.31 -4.03
C ARG A 45 2.71 -16.76 -2.72
N LEU A 46 1.87 -17.16 -1.78
CA LEU A 46 2.28 -17.88 -0.58
C LEU A 46 2.04 -19.38 -0.78
N LEU A 47 2.99 -20.18 -0.32
CA LEU A 47 2.90 -21.63 -0.30
C LEU A 47 2.45 -22.08 1.08
N LEU A 48 1.32 -22.77 1.13
CA LEU A 48 0.74 -23.34 2.34
C LEU A 48 0.82 -24.85 2.27
N VAL A 49 1.11 -25.47 3.40
CA VAL A 49 1.06 -26.91 3.57
C VAL A 49 -0.16 -27.26 4.40
N ASN A 50 -1.00 -28.14 3.84
CA ASN A 50 -2.19 -28.67 4.51
C ASN A 50 -2.02 -30.17 4.72
N PRO A 51 -2.36 -30.70 5.92
CA PRO A 51 -2.53 -32.12 6.08
C PRO A 51 -3.72 -32.60 5.25
N THR A 52 -3.55 -33.69 4.52
CA THR A 52 -4.65 -34.38 3.82
C THR A 52 -5.04 -35.63 4.58
N ASP A 53 -6.33 -35.97 4.51
CA ASP A 53 -6.78 -37.26 5.04
C ASP A 53 -6.05 -38.40 4.31
N ILE A 54 -5.59 -39.38 5.09
CA ILE A 54 -4.80 -40.50 4.58
C ILE A 54 -5.74 -41.40 3.77
N ASN A 55 -5.82 -41.15 2.47
CA ASN A 55 -6.56 -42.00 1.56
C ASN A 55 -5.67 -43.19 1.16
N PRO A 56 -6.06 -44.46 1.38
CA PRO A 56 -5.21 -45.63 1.09
C PRO A 56 -4.78 -45.74 -0.39
N ARG A 57 -5.42 -45.00 -1.31
CA ARG A 57 -5.04 -44.90 -2.73
C ARG A 57 -4.07 -43.76 -3.06
N GLN A 58 -3.92 -42.75 -2.21
CA GLN A 58 -3.01 -41.61 -2.40
C GLN A 58 -1.97 -41.58 -1.26
N LYS A 59 -0.73 -41.97 -1.56
CA LYS A 59 0.39 -42.00 -0.58
C LYS A 59 0.84 -40.63 -0.04
N LYS A 60 0.18 -39.53 -0.40
CA LYS A 60 0.55 -38.17 0.05
C LYS A 60 -0.35 -37.76 1.22
N GLY A 61 0.23 -37.75 2.43
CA GLY A 61 -0.43 -37.24 3.65
C GLY A 61 -0.39 -35.70 3.77
N VAL A 62 0.10 -35.01 2.75
CA VAL A 62 0.26 -33.56 2.73
C VAL A 62 -0.02 -33.01 1.32
N GLU A 63 -0.74 -31.89 1.26
CA GLU A 63 -0.97 -31.11 0.05
C GLU A 63 -0.30 -29.74 0.17
N ILE A 64 0.48 -29.36 -0.86
CA ILE A 64 1.02 -28.00 -0.98
C ILE A 64 0.06 -27.19 -1.84
N ARG A 65 -0.48 -26.12 -1.26
CA ARG A 65 -1.35 -25.15 -1.95
C ARG A 65 -0.60 -23.86 -2.23
N SER A 66 -0.87 -23.28 -3.38
CA SER A 66 -0.34 -21.96 -3.76
C SER A 66 -1.47 -20.94 -3.74
N CYS A 67 -1.38 -19.96 -2.86
CA CYS A 67 -2.37 -18.90 -2.69
C CYS A 67 -1.81 -17.60 -3.26
N LEU A 68 -2.55 -16.96 -4.16
CA LEU A 68 -2.19 -15.65 -4.68
C LEU A 68 -2.58 -14.58 -3.66
N VAL A 69 -1.60 -13.81 -3.19
CA VAL A 69 -1.76 -12.87 -2.09
C VAL A 69 -1.45 -11.43 -2.51
N GLY A 70 -0.52 -11.24 -3.45
CA GLY A 70 -0.04 -9.90 -3.82
C GLY A 70 0.99 -9.41 -2.81
N LEU A 71 2.25 -9.82 -2.97
CA LEU A 71 3.31 -9.53 -1.99
C LEU A 71 3.88 -8.12 -2.11
N LEU A 72 3.54 -7.40 -3.18
CA LEU A 72 3.92 -6.00 -3.33
C LEU A 72 3.49 -5.16 -2.13
N GLU A 73 2.22 -5.20 -1.74
CA GLU A 73 1.71 -4.40 -0.62
C GLU A 73 2.44 -4.70 0.71
N PRO A 74 2.59 -5.97 1.14
CA PRO A 74 3.38 -6.32 2.31
C PRO A 74 4.83 -5.81 2.25
N LEU A 75 5.51 -5.98 1.11
CA LEU A 75 6.88 -5.51 0.94
C LEU A 75 6.98 -3.99 1.08
N LEU A 76 6.11 -3.24 0.39
CA LEU A 76 6.10 -1.78 0.43
C LEU A 76 5.83 -1.24 1.84
N ILE A 77 4.83 -1.80 2.54
CA ILE A 77 4.54 -1.44 3.93
C ILE A 77 5.74 -1.77 4.83
N GLY A 78 6.35 -2.94 4.64
CA GLY A 78 7.52 -3.37 5.39
C GLY A 78 8.67 -2.37 5.26
N PHE A 79 9.04 -1.99 4.02
CA PHE A 79 10.12 -1.02 3.78
C PHE A 79 9.78 0.37 4.31
N ALA A 80 8.57 0.85 4.06
CA ALA A 80 8.14 2.17 4.50
C ALA A 80 8.13 2.29 6.04
N THR A 81 7.58 1.29 6.73
CA THR A 81 7.54 1.29 8.20
C THR A 81 8.92 1.06 8.81
N MET A 82 9.77 0.23 8.19
CA MET A 82 11.14 0.03 8.64
C MET A 82 11.95 1.33 8.58
N GLN A 83 11.87 2.08 7.47
CA GLN A 83 12.60 3.33 7.31
C GLN A 83 12.18 4.42 8.31
N GLN A 84 10.94 4.38 8.81
CA GLN A 84 10.47 5.29 9.86
C GLN A 84 11.08 4.99 11.23
N HIS A 85 11.53 3.74 11.47
CA HIS A 85 12.03 3.30 12.77
C HIS A 85 13.56 3.12 12.81
N PHE A 86 14.19 2.94 11.65
CA PHE A 86 15.63 2.69 11.55
C PHE A 86 16.26 3.60 10.49
N GLU A 87 17.37 4.24 10.84
CA GLU A 87 18.27 4.88 9.88
C GLU A 87 19.07 3.81 9.13
N GLN A 88 18.45 3.22 8.11
CA GLN A 88 19.14 2.24 7.26
C GLN A 88 19.87 2.93 6.11
N LYS A 89 21.11 2.52 5.87
CA LYS A 89 21.89 2.87 4.67
C LYS A 89 21.42 2.07 3.45
N LEU A 90 20.11 2.05 3.20
CA LEU A 90 19.54 1.46 2.00
C LEU A 90 19.19 2.56 1.02
N ASP A 91 19.52 2.34 -0.26
CA ASP A 91 18.93 3.13 -1.32
C ASP A 91 17.47 2.71 -1.49
N LEU A 92 16.59 3.34 -0.72
CA LEU A 92 15.17 3.05 -0.71
C LEU A 92 14.54 3.27 -2.10
N SER A 93 15.08 4.20 -2.89
CA SER A 93 14.58 4.45 -4.25
C SER A 93 14.84 3.25 -5.15
N GLU A 94 16.07 2.75 -5.18
CA GLU A 94 16.42 1.58 -5.98
C GLU A 94 15.67 0.33 -5.52
N VAL A 95 15.60 0.10 -4.20
CA VAL A 95 14.87 -1.06 -3.65
C VAL A 95 13.39 -1.02 -4.05
N LEU A 96 12.73 0.13 -3.91
CA LEU A 96 11.32 0.27 -4.27
C LEU A 96 11.09 0.14 -5.78
N TYR A 97 12.01 0.62 -6.61
CA TYR A 97 11.97 0.44 -8.06
C TYR A 97 12.09 -1.05 -8.46
N GLN A 98 13.06 -1.77 -7.88
CA GLN A 98 13.25 -3.20 -8.13
C GLN A 98 12.03 -4.04 -7.69
N ILE A 99 11.38 -3.66 -6.60
CA ILE A 99 10.17 -4.34 -6.14
C ILE A 99 9.01 -4.05 -7.09
N THR A 100 8.74 -2.77 -7.38
CA THR A 100 7.56 -2.37 -8.17
C THR A 100 7.64 -2.80 -9.64
N SER A 101 8.83 -3.04 -10.17
CA SER A 101 9.03 -3.62 -11.51
C SER A 101 8.76 -5.13 -11.59
N ARG A 102 8.80 -5.85 -10.46
CA ARG A 102 8.65 -7.31 -10.41
C ARG A 102 7.25 -7.79 -10.02
N PHE A 103 6.48 -6.98 -9.32
CA PHE A 103 5.18 -7.36 -8.78
C PHE A 103 4.04 -6.53 -9.38
N ASP A 104 2.86 -7.15 -9.47
CA ASP A 104 1.67 -6.50 -10.01
C ASP A 104 1.07 -5.49 -9.03
N SER A 105 0.85 -4.25 -9.47
CA SER A 105 0.25 -3.17 -8.67
C SER A 105 -1.27 -3.23 -8.58
N LEU A 106 -1.96 -4.12 -9.31
CA LEU A 106 -3.43 -4.21 -9.32
C LEU A 106 -4.04 -4.51 -7.94
N ARG A 107 -3.28 -5.09 -7.01
CA ARG A 107 -3.75 -5.43 -5.66
C ARG A 107 -3.42 -4.41 -4.58
N ILE A 108 -2.75 -3.30 -4.91
CA ILE A 108 -2.44 -2.26 -3.93
C ILE A 108 -3.74 -1.67 -3.37
N THR A 109 -3.86 -1.65 -2.05
CA THR A 109 -5.02 -1.07 -1.37
C THR A 109 -4.82 0.41 -1.03
N PRO A 110 -5.91 1.18 -0.86
CA PRO A 110 -5.85 2.54 -0.33
C PRO A 110 -5.07 2.67 0.99
N ARG A 111 -5.16 1.63 1.83
CA ARG A 111 -4.51 1.60 3.14
C ARG A 111 -2.98 1.56 3.02
N SER A 112 -2.43 0.81 2.07
CA SER A 112 -0.97 0.77 1.84
C SER A 112 -0.49 2.10 1.29
N LEU A 113 -1.24 2.71 0.37
CA LEU A 113 -0.90 4.04 -0.14
C LEU A 113 -0.94 5.10 0.96
N ASP A 114 -1.86 5.01 1.91
CA ASP A 114 -1.88 5.91 3.08
C ASP A 114 -0.62 5.78 3.96
N ILE A 115 -0.07 4.57 4.08
CA ILE A 115 1.18 4.34 4.82
C ILE A 115 2.36 4.91 4.03
N LEU A 116 2.43 4.63 2.73
CA LEU A 116 3.50 5.11 1.85
C LEU A 116 3.51 6.63 1.74
N ALA A 117 2.35 7.26 1.59
CA ALA A 117 2.21 8.71 1.45
C ALA A 117 2.63 9.49 2.70
N ARG A 118 2.67 8.83 3.87
CA ARG A 118 3.16 9.39 5.14
C ARG A 118 4.62 9.00 5.42
N GLY A 119 5.22 8.19 4.56
CA GLY A 119 6.60 7.77 4.68
C GLY A 119 7.59 8.86 4.26
N PRO A 120 8.87 8.50 4.14
CA PRO A 120 9.89 9.35 3.52
C PRO A 120 9.47 9.80 2.11
N PRO A 121 10.06 10.89 1.56
CA PRO A 121 9.66 11.44 0.26
C PRO A 121 9.55 10.39 -0.85
N VAL A 122 10.53 9.48 -0.96
CA VAL A 122 10.53 8.40 -1.97
C VAL A 122 9.28 7.50 -1.87
N CYS A 123 8.80 7.18 -0.66
CA CYS A 123 7.56 6.45 -0.46
C CYS A 123 6.34 7.27 -0.88
N GLY A 124 6.35 8.57 -0.63
CA GLY A 124 5.30 9.49 -1.07
C GLY A 124 5.21 9.57 -2.59
N ASP A 125 6.35 9.71 -3.26
CA ASP A 125 6.46 9.70 -4.73
C ASP A 125 5.87 8.42 -5.30
N LEU A 126 6.26 7.28 -4.73
CA LEU A 126 5.73 5.99 -5.12
C LEU A 126 4.22 5.88 -4.88
N ALA A 127 3.70 6.39 -3.76
CA ALA A 127 2.27 6.37 -3.48
C ALA A 127 1.48 7.13 -4.54
N VAL A 128 2.00 8.28 -4.99
CA VAL A 128 1.40 9.06 -6.08
C VAL A 128 1.43 8.27 -7.38
N SER A 129 2.57 7.72 -7.77
CA SER A 129 2.70 6.91 -9.00
C SER A 129 1.77 5.69 -9.00
N LEU A 130 1.71 4.93 -7.90
CA LEU A 130 0.83 3.78 -7.77
C LEU A 130 -0.65 4.17 -7.82
N SER A 131 -1.02 5.31 -7.21
CA SER A 131 -2.40 5.81 -7.26
C SER A 131 -2.82 6.22 -8.68
N GLN A 132 -1.89 6.69 -9.50
CA GLN A 132 -2.15 7.07 -10.89
C GLN A 132 -2.26 5.85 -11.81
N ALA A 133 -1.44 4.82 -11.58
CA ALA A 133 -1.45 3.58 -12.35
C ALA A 133 -2.67 2.69 -12.02
N GLY A 134 -3.13 2.70 -10.76
CA GLY A 134 -4.26 1.87 -10.33
C GLY A 134 -5.63 2.39 -10.81
N PRO A 135 -6.43 1.58 -11.53
CA PRO A 135 -7.78 1.98 -11.94
C PRO A 135 -8.77 2.10 -10.77
N GLN A 136 -8.47 1.47 -9.63
CA GLN A 136 -9.29 1.50 -8.43
C GLN A 136 -9.26 2.84 -7.67
N PHE A 137 -8.31 3.74 -7.99
CA PHE A 137 -8.15 5.01 -7.29
C PHE A 137 -8.86 6.14 -8.01
N THR A 138 -9.78 6.80 -7.32
CA THR A 138 -10.50 7.96 -7.86
C THR A 138 -9.60 9.18 -7.95
N GLN A 139 -10.01 10.18 -8.75
CA GLN A 139 -9.30 11.47 -8.86
C GLN A 139 -9.15 12.17 -7.49
N ILE A 140 -10.16 11.99 -6.62
CA ILE A 140 -10.14 12.45 -5.21
C ILE A 140 -8.99 11.80 -4.44
N MET A 141 -8.90 10.47 -4.51
CA MET A 141 -7.85 9.72 -3.81
C MET A 141 -6.47 10.10 -4.31
N ARG A 142 -6.30 10.20 -5.63
CA ARG A 142 -5.04 10.64 -6.27
C ARG A 142 -4.61 12.02 -5.80
N CYS A 143 -5.55 12.97 -5.71
CA CYS A 143 -5.27 14.30 -5.17
C CYS A 143 -4.83 14.22 -3.70
N ASN A 144 -5.55 13.46 -2.87
CA ASN A 144 -5.23 13.30 -1.45
C ASN A 144 -3.85 12.68 -1.23
N TYR A 145 -3.46 11.68 -2.02
CA TYR A 145 -2.12 11.10 -1.95
C TYR A 145 -1.04 12.09 -2.39
N ALA A 146 -1.29 12.89 -3.43
CA ALA A 146 -0.38 13.94 -3.85
C ALA A 146 -0.20 15.02 -2.77
N ILE A 147 -1.28 15.42 -2.08
CA ILE A 147 -1.21 16.36 -0.95
C ILE A 147 -0.42 15.76 0.21
N LYS A 148 -0.72 14.52 0.63
CA LYS A 148 -0.01 13.82 1.71
C LYS A 148 1.48 13.66 1.42
N ALA A 149 1.83 13.33 0.17
CA ALA A 149 3.21 13.22 -0.29
C ALA A 149 3.88 14.58 -0.58
N LEU A 150 3.22 15.71 -0.29
CA LEU A 150 3.71 17.08 -0.51
C LEU A 150 4.05 17.38 -1.99
N LYS A 151 3.39 16.69 -2.93
CA LYS A 151 3.47 16.88 -4.38
C LYS A 151 2.41 17.87 -4.85
N PHE A 152 2.56 19.12 -4.42
CA PHE A 152 1.56 20.16 -4.64
C PHE A 152 1.33 20.49 -6.12
N ALA A 153 2.36 20.42 -6.97
CA ALA A 153 2.19 20.62 -8.41
C ALA A 153 1.24 19.56 -9.03
N THR A 154 1.42 18.29 -8.64
CA THR A 154 0.56 17.18 -9.07
C THR A 154 -0.86 17.35 -8.54
N ALA A 155 -1.02 17.68 -7.25
CA ALA A 155 -2.33 17.93 -6.65
C ALA A 155 -3.07 19.09 -7.34
N LEU A 156 -2.37 20.20 -7.60
CA LEU A 156 -2.92 21.36 -8.29
C LEU A 156 -3.35 21.03 -9.72
N SER A 157 -2.56 20.25 -10.46
CA SER A 157 -2.94 19.78 -11.80
C SER A 157 -4.22 18.96 -11.77
N ILE A 158 -4.34 18.03 -10.81
CA ILE A 158 -5.54 17.20 -10.66
C ILE A 158 -6.78 18.06 -10.37
N LEU A 159 -6.66 19.03 -9.46
CA LEU A 159 -7.77 19.94 -9.11
C LEU A 159 -8.13 20.89 -10.25
N LYS A 160 -7.14 21.35 -11.01
CA LYS A 160 -7.37 22.18 -12.20
C LYS A 160 -8.16 21.41 -13.25
N ASP A 161 -7.81 20.16 -13.51
CA ASP A 161 -8.55 19.32 -14.46
C ASP A 161 -9.99 19.06 -14.00
N GLU A 162 -10.20 18.86 -12.69
CA GLU A 162 -11.53 18.71 -12.10
C GLU A 162 -12.34 20.02 -12.18
N PHE A 163 -11.70 21.17 -11.96
CA PHE A 163 -12.32 22.49 -12.09
C PHE A 163 -12.81 22.77 -13.50
N LEU A 164 -12.00 22.49 -14.52
CA LEU A 164 -12.37 22.68 -15.92
C LEU A 164 -13.52 21.78 -16.37
N ARG A 165 -13.75 20.66 -15.66
CA ARG A 165 -14.86 19.73 -15.92
C ARG A 165 -16.05 19.93 -14.98
N SER A 166 -15.96 20.89 -14.06
CA SER A 166 -17.02 21.16 -13.08
C SER A 166 -18.25 21.77 -13.74
N ARG A 167 -19.43 21.41 -13.25
CA ARG A 167 -20.70 22.00 -13.70
C ARG A 167 -20.81 23.49 -13.36
N ASP A 168 -20.14 23.89 -12.28
CA ASP A 168 -20.17 25.27 -11.81
C ASP A 168 -19.17 26.17 -12.54
N TYR A 169 -18.33 25.61 -13.43
CA TYR A 169 -17.32 26.37 -14.17
C TYR A 169 -17.95 27.54 -14.96
N PRO A 170 -17.37 28.76 -14.91
CA PRO A 170 -16.06 29.13 -14.34
C PRO A 170 -16.08 29.49 -12.85
N GLN A 171 -17.18 29.28 -12.15
CA GLN A 171 -17.29 29.53 -10.72
C GLN A 171 -16.81 28.32 -9.89
N CYS A 172 -16.38 28.58 -8.66
CA CYS A 172 -16.06 27.55 -7.67
C CYS A 172 -16.72 27.95 -6.34
N PRO A 173 -18.03 27.67 -6.16
CA PRO A 173 -18.77 28.10 -4.98
C PRO A 173 -18.14 27.57 -3.69
N PRO A 174 -18.11 28.35 -2.58
CA PRO A 174 -17.53 27.90 -1.31
C PRO A 174 -18.19 26.65 -0.71
N THR A 175 -19.44 26.39 -1.08
CA THR A 175 -20.22 25.20 -0.69
C THR A 175 -19.84 23.95 -1.49
N SER A 176 -19.09 24.08 -2.59
CA SER A 176 -18.70 22.96 -3.44
C SER A 176 -17.60 22.11 -2.78
N HIS A 177 -17.64 20.79 -3.02
CA HIS A 177 -16.57 19.89 -2.60
C HIS A 177 -15.22 20.25 -3.23
N LEU A 178 -15.23 20.76 -4.46
CA LEU A 178 -14.02 21.18 -5.17
C LEU A 178 -13.33 22.36 -4.47
N PHE A 179 -14.10 23.35 -4.02
CA PHE A 179 -13.58 24.47 -3.24
C PHE A 179 -12.90 23.99 -1.95
N GLN A 180 -13.54 23.06 -1.22
CA GLN A 180 -12.94 22.50 0.00
C GLN A 180 -11.61 21.79 -0.28
N ARG A 181 -11.46 21.10 -1.42
CA ARG A 181 -10.17 20.48 -1.78
C ARG A 181 -9.08 21.48 -2.16
N PHE A 182 -9.43 22.56 -2.86
CA PHE A 182 -8.47 23.67 -3.08
C PHE A 182 -8.02 24.27 -1.75
N ARG A 183 -8.94 24.42 -0.80
CA ARG A 183 -8.64 24.89 0.55
C ARG A 183 -7.73 23.91 1.32
N GLU A 184 -7.98 22.60 1.23
CA GLU A 184 -7.11 21.56 1.81
C GLU A 184 -5.69 21.61 1.23
N LEU A 185 -5.56 21.75 -0.09
CA LEU A 185 -4.26 21.95 -0.74
C LEU A 185 -3.55 23.21 -0.22
N GLY A 186 -4.28 24.33 -0.13
CA GLY A 186 -3.75 25.59 0.41
C GLY A 186 -3.24 25.44 1.85
N TYR A 187 -4.01 24.80 2.72
CA TYR A 187 -3.57 24.53 4.10
C TYR A 187 -2.32 23.63 4.15
N ALA A 188 -2.27 22.59 3.33
CA ALA A 188 -1.10 21.72 3.28
C ALA A 188 0.17 22.46 2.81
N CYS A 189 0.04 23.38 1.84
CA CYS A 189 1.14 24.24 1.42
C CYS A 189 1.64 25.14 2.55
N ILE A 190 0.73 25.79 3.28
CA ILE A 190 1.07 26.68 4.41
C ILE A 190 1.77 25.89 5.52
N ASN A 191 1.22 24.74 5.92
CA ASN A 191 1.78 23.89 6.98
C ASN A 191 3.18 23.37 6.64
N LYS A 192 3.52 23.22 5.35
CA LYS A 192 4.87 22.86 4.92
C LYS A 192 5.85 24.04 5.04
N ILE A 193 5.40 25.26 4.74
CA ILE A 193 6.24 26.47 4.74
C ILE A 193 6.49 26.97 6.16
N ILE A 194 5.49 26.84 7.05
CA ILE A 194 5.57 27.22 8.46
C ILE A 194 5.59 25.93 9.27
N PRO A 195 6.75 25.26 9.44
CA PRO A 195 6.86 24.22 10.44
C PRO A 195 6.65 24.90 11.79
N ILE A 196 5.53 24.60 12.45
CA ILE A 196 5.30 25.06 13.82
C ILE A 196 6.37 24.37 14.68
N THR A 197 7.49 25.05 14.90
CA THR A 197 8.39 24.79 16.02
C THR A 197 7.65 25.23 17.28
N LEU A 198 6.95 24.28 17.90
CA LEU A 198 6.55 24.31 19.30
C LEU A 198 7.17 23.08 19.98
#